data_AF-V4Q103-F1
#
_entry.id   AF-V4Q103-F1
#
_cell.length_a   1.000
_cell.length_b   1.000
_cell.length_c   1.000
_cell.angle_alpha   90.00
_cell.angle_beta   90.00
_cell.angle_gamma   90.00
#
_symmetry.space_group_name_H-M   'P 1'
#
loop_
_entity.id
_entity.type
_entity.pdbx_description
1 polymer ?
#
loop_
_entity_poly.entity_id
_entity_poly.type
_entity_poly.pdbx_seq_one_letter_code
_entity_poly.pdbx_strand_id
1 'polypeptide(L)'
;MKFPALAFGLLLSLPATSAGAVEPPSSMERLTMAPAQARAQADADLQSLLTPPSRFVKQGRRFREAGFRIQPFGTGLKGVCRQDGLKLLYAPVKRGDANGDFGQKPYTAEMVTRYHVSHPEQPTQVQAGDEPLWDPHCRGLDPDAAGWFTAATADQAAQGLRTLYLAVAEVQAGRLPPSGCDNLSGMAMTCRDTVATYAVPAQVTYVVTCPAPDGRLCYRIEVGANIQLTITAQGDKTTLEPGPVLSMGIEQIIIMN
;
A
#
# COMPACT_ATOMS: atom_id res chain seq x y z
N MET A 1 70.39 28.14 21.46
CA MET A 1 69.88 26.82 21.88
C MET A 1 68.45 27.01 22.37
N LYS A 2 67.44 26.44 21.68
CA LYS A 2 66.04 26.41 22.11
C LYS A 2 65.49 25.01 21.80
N PHE A 3 64.98 24.35 22.83
CA PHE A 3 64.23 23.09 22.83
C PHE A 3 62.88 23.33 23.54
N PRO A 4 61.88 22.44 23.40
CA PRO A 4 60.51 22.79 23.03
C PRO A 4 59.54 22.70 24.21
N ALA A 5 58.32 23.22 24.04
CA ALA A 5 57.21 22.93 24.94
C ALA A 5 56.12 22.19 24.14
N LEU A 6 56.05 20.88 24.38
CA LEU A 6 54.95 19.99 24.00
C LEU A 6 53.74 20.30 24.89
N ALA A 7 52.62 20.70 24.28
CA ALA A 7 51.32 20.76 24.94
C ALA A 7 50.63 19.39 24.82
N PHE A 8 50.51 18.69 25.94
CA PHE A 8 49.77 17.44 26.06
C PHE A 8 48.27 17.75 26.11
N GLY A 9 47.52 17.27 25.12
CA GLY A 9 46.07 17.38 25.06
C GLY A 9 45.38 16.42 26.03
N LEU A 10 44.48 16.95 26.84
CA LEU A 10 43.59 16.18 27.71
C LEU A 10 42.32 15.83 26.93
N LEU A 11 42.22 14.59 26.42
CA LEU A 11 41.00 14.05 25.84
C LEU A 11 40.07 13.58 26.96
N LEU A 12 39.03 14.37 27.24
CA LEU A 12 37.91 13.99 28.10
C LEU A 12 37.04 12.95 27.38
N SER A 13 37.17 11.69 27.77
CA SER A 13 36.31 10.59 27.34
C SER A 13 34.95 10.68 28.03
N LEU A 14 33.94 11.20 27.32
CA LEU A 14 32.53 11.09 27.71
C LEU A 14 32.09 9.63 27.58
N PRO A 15 31.47 9.03 28.63
CA PRO A 15 30.90 7.69 28.51
C PRO A 15 29.73 7.73 27.52
N ALA A 16 29.82 6.91 26.48
CA ALA A 16 28.70 6.67 25.58
C ALA A 16 27.63 5.88 26.35
N THR A 17 26.58 6.56 26.83
CA THR A 17 25.35 5.90 27.27
C THR A 17 24.71 5.24 26.06
N SER A 18 24.91 3.93 25.91
CA SER A 18 24.09 3.10 25.06
C SER A 18 22.65 3.18 25.56
N ALA A 19 21.78 3.85 24.82
CA ALA A 19 20.35 3.78 25.07
C ALA A 19 19.92 2.31 24.90
N GLY A 20 19.70 1.61 26.01
CA GLY A 20 19.11 0.29 25.98
C GLY A 20 17.72 0.39 25.37
N ALA A 21 17.42 -0.49 24.40
CA ALA A 21 16.07 -0.59 23.87
C ALA A 21 15.12 -0.90 25.03
N VAL A 22 14.21 0.03 25.33
CA VAL A 22 13.20 -0.16 26.37
C VAL A 22 12.27 -1.28 25.89
N GLU A 23 12.15 -2.34 26.71
CA GLU A 23 11.27 -3.46 26.41
C GLU A 23 9.80 -3.01 26.44
N PRO A 24 8.96 -3.43 25.46
CA PRO A 24 7.55 -3.06 25.45
C PRO A 24 6.81 -3.61 26.69
N PRO A 25 5.87 -2.85 27.28
CA PRO A 25 5.10 -3.34 28.41
C PRO A 25 4.21 -4.53 28.01
N SER A 26 4.12 -5.51 28.91
CA SER A 26 3.27 -6.70 28.78
C SER A 26 1.78 -6.35 28.73
N SER A 27 0.96 -7.30 28.28
CA SER A 27 -0.51 -7.12 28.23
C SER A 27 -1.11 -6.83 29.61
N MET A 28 -0.64 -7.50 30.66
CA MET A 28 -1.13 -7.28 32.02
C MET A 28 -0.73 -5.90 32.56
N GLU A 29 0.49 -5.44 32.29
CA GLU A 29 0.91 -4.09 32.64
C GLU A 29 0.03 -3.06 31.93
N ARG A 30 -0.20 -3.21 30.62
CA ARG A 30 -1.08 -2.33 29.84
C ARG A 30 -2.51 -2.27 30.39
N LEU A 31 -3.08 -3.40 30.82
CA LEU A 31 -4.45 -3.47 31.37
C LEU A 31 -4.58 -2.82 32.75
N THR A 32 -3.49 -2.66 33.48
CA THR A 32 -3.48 -2.09 34.84
C THR A 32 -3.01 -0.64 34.88
N MET A 33 -2.63 -0.05 33.74
CA MET A 33 -2.20 1.35 33.64
C MET A 33 -3.30 2.31 34.10
N ALA A 34 -2.90 3.35 34.82
CA ALA A 34 -3.81 4.47 35.11
C ALA A 34 -4.18 5.20 33.80
N PRO A 35 -5.38 5.81 33.69
CA PRO A 35 -5.84 6.42 32.43
C PRO A 35 -4.87 7.41 31.78
N ALA A 36 -4.18 8.24 32.57
CA ALA A 36 -3.19 9.19 32.05
C ALA A 36 -1.95 8.50 31.47
N GLN A 37 -1.49 7.40 32.09
CA GLN A 37 -0.36 6.61 31.60
C GLN A 37 -0.75 5.83 30.35
N ALA A 38 -1.93 5.21 30.34
CA ALA A 38 -2.45 4.52 29.17
C ALA A 38 -2.55 5.46 27.95
N ARG A 39 -3.02 6.70 28.16
CA ARG A 39 -3.05 7.72 27.10
C ARG A 39 -1.66 8.09 26.61
N ALA A 40 -0.73 8.39 27.52
CA ALA A 40 0.64 8.74 27.13
C ALA A 40 1.33 7.60 26.36
N GLN A 41 1.12 6.35 26.78
CA GLN A 41 1.63 5.17 26.08
C GLN A 41 0.99 5.02 24.70
N ALA A 42 -0.33 5.19 24.58
CA ALA A 42 -1.01 5.10 23.29
C ALA A 42 -0.56 6.21 22.32
N ASP A 43 -0.36 7.44 22.82
CA ASP A 43 0.15 8.55 22.02
C ASP A 43 1.59 8.25 21.53
N ALA A 44 2.43 7.66 22.37
CA ALA A 44 3.78 7.23 22.01
C ALA A 44 3.79 6.07 20.99
N ASP A 45 2.96 5.04 21.21
CA ASP A 45 2.80 3.91 20.31
C ASP A 45 2.32 4.40 18.92
N LEU A 46 1.32 5.29 18.88
CA LEU A 46 0.83 5.88 17.63
C LEU A 46 1.94 6.67 16.90
N GLN A 47 2.69 7.51 17.61
CA GLN A 47 3.78 8.27 17.01
C GLN A 47 4.91 7.39 16.48
N SER A 48 5.15 6.23 17.11
CA SER A 48 6.15 5.26 16.65
C SER A 48 5.74 4.51 15.38
N LEU A 49 4.45 4.36 15.14
CA LEU A 49 3.91 3.68 13.96
C LEU A 49 3.83 4.60 12.75
N LEU A 50 3.47 5.87 12.97
CA LEU A 50 3.24 6.82 11.89
C LEU A 50 4.57 7.33 11.32
N THR A 51 4.84 6.95 10.07
CA THR A 51 5.84 7.64 9.25
C THR A 51 5.30 9.03 8.90
N PRO A 52 6.03 10.11 9.22
CA PRO A 52 5.58 11.47 8.92
C PRO A 52 5.35 11.66 7.42
N PRO A 53 4.43 12.56 7.02
CA PRO A 53 4.14 12.82 5.62
C PRO A 53 5.42 13.23 4.89
N SER A 54 5.79 12.49 3.84
CA SER A 54 6.93 12.86 2.99
C SER A 54 6.69 14.17 2.23
N ARG A 55 5.41 14.51 2.00
CA ARG A 55 4.99 15.77 1.37
C ARG A 55 3.54 16.13 1.71
N PHE A 56 3.29 17.42 1.87
CA PHE A 56 1.94 17.99 1.93
C PHE A 56 1.40 18.16 0.51
N VAL A 57 0.19 17.66 0.23
CA VAL A 57 -0.43 17.79 -1.10
C VAL A 57 -1.10 19.16 -1.21
N LYS A 58 -0.76 19.90 -2.27
CA LYS A 58 -1.31 21.21 -2.60
C LYS A 58 -2.32 21.11 -3.74
N GLN A 59 -3.41 21.86 -3.65
CA GLN A 59 -4.31 22.12 -4.78
C GLN A 59 -4.30 23.63 -5.05
N GLY A 60 -3.58 24.05 -6.09
CA GLY A 60 -3.26 25.46 -6.31
C GLY A 60 -2.40 26.01 -5.16
N ARG A 61 -2.83 27.11 -4.52
CA ARG A 61 -2.17 27.69 -3.34
C ARG A 61 -2.63 27.08 -2.00
N ARG A 62 -3.56 26.13 -2.01
CA ARG A 62 -4.20 25.61 -0.79
C ARG A 62 -3.60 24.29 -0.34
N PHE A 63 -3.35 24.19 0.95
CA PHE A 63 -3.16 22.90 1.61
C PHE A 63 -4.51 22.18 1.72
N ARG A 64 -4.54 20.86 1.52
CA ARG A 64 -5.79 20.08 1.50
C ARG A 64 -5.71 18.80 2.32
N GLU A 65 -4.56 18.13 2.29
CA GLU A 65 -4.41 16.82 2.92
C GLU A 65 -2.98 16.53 3.40
N ALA A 66 -2.87 15.85 4.53
CA ALA A 66 -1.64 15.21 4.99
C ALA A 66 -1.85 13.69 5.01
N GLY A 67 -0.95 12.95 4.36
CA GLY A 67 -0.95 11.49 4.37
C GLY A 67 0.12 10.95 5.30
N PHE A 68 -0.28 10.13 6.26
CA PHE A 68 0.60 9.35 7.13
C PHE A 68 0.50 7.89 6.71
N ARG A 69 1.59 7.15 6.84
CA ARG A 69 1.61 5.72 6.56
C ARG A 69 2.28 4.98 7.70
N ILE A 70 1.88 3.75 7.93
CA ILE A 70 2.62 2.85 8.83
C ILE A 70 3.60 2.00 8.04
N GLN A 71 4.59 1.45 8.75
CA GLN A 71 5.52 0.49 8.17
C GLN A 71 4.73 -0.68 7.58
N PRO A 72 5.10 -1.21 6.40
CA PRO A 72 4.42 -2.38 5.89
C PRO A 72 4.62 -3.60 6.79
N PHE A 73 3.59 -4.43 6.84
CA PHE A 73 3.49 -5.60 7.71
C PHE A 73 2.85 -6.77 6.95
N GLY A 74 3.03 -7.99 7.41
CA GLY A 74 2.46 -9.15 6.72
C GLY A 74 0.96 -9.34 7.01
N THR A 75 0.33 -10.24 6.26
CA THR A 75 -1.09 -10.60 6.40
C THR A 75 -1.24 -12.08 6.74
N GLY A 76 -2.47 -12.58 6.88
CA GLY A 76 -2.73 -14.02 6.99
C GLY A 76 -2.32 -14.85 5.75
N LEU A 77 -1.86 -14.20 4.69
CA LEU A 77 -1.37 -14.83 3.46
C LEU A 77 0.13 -14.58 3.30
N LYS A 78 0.88 -15.66 3.06
CA LYS A 78 2.31 -15.62 2.79
C LYS A 78 2.57 -14.86 1.49
N GLY A 79 3.54 -13.95 1.52
CA GLY A 79 3.93 -13.13 0.36
C GLY A 79 2.96 -12.00 0.04
N VAL A 80 1.94 -11.76 0.88
CA VAL A 80 1.03 -10.61 0.79
C VAL A 80 1.30 -9.68 1.96
N CYS A 81 1.83 -8.51 1.64
CA CYS A 81 2.11 -7.45 2.59
C CYS A 81 0.98 -6.40 2.55
N ARG A 82 0.68 -5.82 3.70
CA ARG A 82 -0.28 -4.73 3.88
C ARG A 82 0.44 -3.50 4.37
N GLN A 83 -0.02 -2.36 3.89
CA GLN A 83 0.32 -1.05 4.42
C GLN A 83 -0.97 -0.30 4.67
N ASP A 84 -1.11 0.22 5.89
CA ASP A 84 -2.18 1.16 6.19
C ASP A 84 -1.64 2.60 6.23
N GLY A 85 -2.54 3.53 6.00
CA GLY A 85 -2.28 4.95 6.09
C GLY A 85 -3.49 5.71 6.56
N LEU A 86 -3.22 6.91 7.06
CA LEU A 86 -4.20 7.87 7.52
C LEU A 86 -4.07 9.13 6.67
N LYS A 87 -5.17 9.56 6.08
CA LYS A 87 -5.25 10.80 5.33
C LYS A 87 -6.06 11.81 6.14
N LEU A 88 -5.43 12.86 6.61
CA LEU A 88 -6.12 13.97 7.27
C LEU A 88 -6.60 14.97 6.22
N LEU A 89 -7.89 15.29 6.21
CA LEU A 89 -8.45 16.31 5.32
C LEU A 89 -8.62 17.63 6.07
N TYR A 90 -8.17 18.71 5.46
CA TYR A 90 -8.15 20.04 6.06
C TYR A 90 -9.20 20.97 5.45
N ALA A 91 -9.81 21.79 6.31
CA ALA A 91 -10.77 22.81 5.92
C ALA A 91 -10.39 24.18 6.49
N PRO A 92 -10.77 25.29 5.82
CA PRO A 92 -10.60 26.64 6.35
C PRO A 92 -11.28 26.82 7.70
N VAL A 93 -10.61 27.46 8.67
CA VAL A 93 -11.23 27.85 9.95
C VAL A 93 -11.99 29.18 9.88
N LYS A 94 -11.64 30.03 8.91
CA LYS A 94 -12.24 31.34 8.65
C LYS A 94 -12.20 31.64 7.14
N ARG A 95 -12.97 32.63 6.69
CA ARG A 95 -12.83 33.19 5.34
C ARG A 95 -11.41 33.75 5.17
N GLY A 96 -10.81 33.49 4.00
CA GLY A 96 -9.47 33.97 3.67
C GLY A 96 -9.31 35.47 3.77
N ASP A 97 -8.08 35.90 4.05
CA ASP A 97 -7.70 37.30 3.93
C ASP A 97 -7.69 37.76 2.45
N ALA A 98 -7.29 39.01 2.20
CA ALA A 98 -7.22 39.57 0.85
C ALA A 98 -6.27 38.81 -0.09
N ASN A 99 -5.34 38.01 0.45
CA ASN A 99 -4.40 37.18 -0.30
C ASN A 99 -4.91 35.74 -0.51
N GLY A 100 -6.07 35.41 0.05
CA GLY A 100 -6.63 34.07 0.03
C GLY A 100 -5.93 33.10 0.99
N ASP A 101 -5.18 33.61 1.97
CA ASP A 101 -4.59 32.82 3.06
C ASP A 101 -5.56 32.72 4.24
N PHE A 102 -5.59 31.56 4.88
CA PHE A 102 -6.43 31.28 6.04
C PHE A 102 -5.87 30.10 6.82
N GLY A 103 -5.99 30.18 8.15
CA GLY A 103 -5.73 29.03 9.02
C GLY A 103 -6.62 27.85 8.61
N GLN A 104 -6.04 26.66 8.61
CA GLN A 104 -6.74 25.42 8.32
C GLN A 104 -6.66 24.48 9.52
N LYS A 105 -7.67 23.62 9.68
CA LYS A 105 -7.67 22.55 10.67
C LYS A 105 -8.14 21.25 10.03
N PRO A 106 -7.68 20.08 10.52
CA PRO A 106 -8.25 18.81 10.09
C PRO A 106 -9.72 18.76 10.52
N TYR A 107 -10.60 18.29 9.63
CA TYR A 107 -12.03 18.12 9.93
C TYR A 107 -12.48 16.66 9.83
N THR A 108 -11.72 15.82 9.12
CA THR A 108 -11.95 14.38 9.05
C THR A 108 -10.65 13.65 8.76
N ALA A 109 -10.67 12.34 8.94
CA ALA A 109 -9.59 11.45 8.57
C ALA A 109 -10.13 10.25 7.77
N GLU A 110 -9.40 9.84 6.76
CA GLU A 110 -9.71 8.67 5.92
C GLU A 110 -8.61 7.62 6.08
N MET A 111 -8.99 6.35 6.23
CA MET A 111 -8.03 5.26 6.16
C MET A 111 -7.79 4.85 4.71
N VAL A 112 -6.54 4.57 4.39
CA VAL A 112 -6.14 4.02 3.10
C VAL A 112 -5.40 2.72 3.36
N THR A 113 -5.84 1.64 2.73
CA THR A 113 -5.18 0.34 2.82
C THR A 113 -4.62 -0.03 1.46
N ARG A 114 -3.34 -0.41 1.44
CA ARG A 114 -2.64 -0.86 0.24
C ARG A 114 -2.03 -2.24 0.49
N TYR A 115 -1.86 -2.98 -0.59
CA TYR A 115 -1.29 -4.32 -0.59
C TYR A 115 -0.15 -4.39 -1.59
N HIS A 116 0.80 -5.27 -1.30
CA HIS A 116 1.87 -5.68 -2.20
C HIS A 116 1.93 -7.20 -2.19
N VAL A 117 1.96 -7.82 -3.37
CA VAL A 117 2.01 -9.28 -3.52
C VAL A 117 3.30 -9.65 -4.24
N SER A 118 4.23 -10.28 -3.54
CA SER A 118 5.55 -10.62 -4.07
C SER A 118 5.54 -11.82 -5.02
N HIS A 119 4.68 -12.79 -4.73
CA HIS A 119 4.57 -14.06 -5.46
C HIS A 119 3.10 -14.34 -5.77
N PRO A 120 2.52 -13.61 -6.76
CA PRO A 120 1.12 -13.77 -7.10
C PRO A 120 0.78 -15.18 -7.57
N GLU A 121 1.78 -16.01 -7.90
CA GLU A 121 1.60 -17.37 -8.38
C GLU A 121 1.14 -18.39 -7.34
N GLN A 122 1.41 -18.18 -6.05
CA GLN A 122 1.14 -19.16 -4.98
C GLN A 122 0.81 -18.49 -3.65
N PRO A 123 -0.34 -17.80 -3.52
CA PRO A 123 -0.79 -17.33 -2.22
C PRO A 123 -1.09 -18.53 -1.33
N THR A 124 -0.32 -18.68 -0.25
CA THR A 124 -0.51 -19.74 0.74
C THR A 124 -0.95 -19.14 2.05
N GLN A 125 -1.88 -19.82 2.72
CA GLN A 125 -2.27 -19.44 4.08
C GLN A 125 -1.07 -19.58 5.01
N VAL A 126 -0.92 -18.62 5.91
CA VAL A 126 0.10 -18.66 6.96
C VAL A 126 -0.22 -19.82 7.92
N GLN A 127 0.80 -20.57 8.35
CA GLN A 127 0.59 -21.73 9.20
C GLN A 127 0.36 -21.32 10.66
N ALA A 128 -0.31 -22.19 11.42
CA ALA A 128 -0.50 -21.96 12.84
C ALA A 128 0.87 -21.92 13.57
N GLY A 129 1.16 -20.80 14.23
CA GLY A 129 2.42 -20.57 14.95
C GLY A 129 3.39 -19.59 14.26
N ASP A 130 3.12 -19.23 13.00
CA ASP A 130 3.82 -18.12 12.36
C ASP A 130 3.36 -16.77 12.97
N GLU A 131 4.25 -15.78 12.99
CA GLU A 131 3.93 -14.39 13.35
C GLU A 131 3.80 -13.52 12.08
N PRO A 132 2.72 -13.67 11.29
CA PRO A 132 2.61 -13.04 9.98
C PRO A 132 2.74 -11.53 10.02
N LEU A 133 2.27 -10.89 11.10
CA LEU A 133 2.28 -9.45 11.23
C LEU A 133 3.70 -8.87 11.22
N TRP A 134 4.70 -9.59 11.71
CA TRP A 134 6.07 -9.10 11.86
C TRP A 134 7.03 -9.61 10.79
N ASP A 135 6.52 -10.10 9.66
CA ASP A 135 7.32 -10.61 8.54
C ASP A 135 8.44 -9.62 8.15
N PRO A 136 9.73 -9.98 8.34
CA PRO A 136 10.86 -9.12 7.98
C PRO A 136 10.87 -8.72 6.51
N HIS A 137 10.35 -9.58 5.62
CA HIS A 137 10.23 -9.28 4.20
C HIS A 137 9.33 -8.06 3.98
N CYS A 138 8.14 -8.07 4.55
CA CYS A 138 7.21 -6.94 4.45
C CYS A 138 7.78 -5.67 5.06
N ARG A 139 8.43 -5.77 6.23
CA ARG A 139 9.05 -4.62 6.88
C ARG A 139 10.20 -4.01 6.09
N GLY A 140 10.87 -4.79 5.25
CA GLY A 140 11.96 -4.33 4.37
C GLY A 140 11.48 -3.65 3.08
N LEU A 141 10.18 -3.71 2.76
CA LEU A 141 9.65 -3.08 1.56
C LEU A 141 9.61 -1.55 1.69
N ASP A 142 9.99 -0.87 0.63
CA ASP A 142 9.84 0.57 0.52
C ASP A 142 8.34 0.93 0.37
N PRO A 143 7.76 1.71 1.30
CA PRO A 143 6.36 2.12 1.26
C PRO A 143 5.97 3.00 0.04
N ASP A 144 6.96 3.61 -0.63
CA ASP A 144 6.78 4.47 -1.79
C ASP A 144 7.17 3.81 -3.12
N ALA A 145 7.61 2.55 -3.09
CA ALA A 145 7.93 1.79 -4.30
C ALA A 145 6.69 1.51 -5.18
N ALA A 146 6.93 1.17 -6.44
CA ALA A 146 5.89 0.66 -7.33
C ALA A 146 5.39 -0.72 -6.87
N GLY A 147 4.16 -1.09 -7.26
CA GLY A 147 3.55 -2.39 -6.91
C GLY A 147 2.68 -2.40 -5.65
N TRP A 148 2.55 -1.26 -4.97
CA TRP A 148 1.54 -1.07 -3.91
C TRP A 148 0.20 -0.63 -4.51
N PHE A 149 -0.86 -1.42 -4.32
CA PHE A 149 -2.20 -1.16 -4.88
C PHE A 149 -3.30 -1.30 -3.83
N THR A 150 -4.50 -0.80 -4.11
CA THR A 150 -5.63 -0.87 -3.17
C THR A 150 -6.52 -2.07 -3.46
N ALA A 151 -7.02 -2.74 -2.42
CA ALA A 151 -8.04 -3.77 -2.48
C ALA A 151 -8.87 -3.75 -1.19
N ALA A 152 -10.01 -4.46 -1.14
CA ALA A 152 -10.81 -4.53 0.09
C ALA A 152 -10.17 -5.43 1.15
N THR A 153 -9.55 -6.53 0.74
CA THR A 153 -8.95 -7.54 1.64
C THR A 153 -7.67 -8.11 1.05
N ALA A 154 -6.87 -8.78 1.89
CA ALA A 154 -5.68 -9.51 1.44
C ALA A 154 -6.04 -10.64 0.45
N ASP A 155 -7.13 -11.37 0.69
CA ASP A 155 -7.61 -12.41 -0.23
C ASP A 155 -7.97 -11.84 -1.60
N GLN A 156 -8.68 -10.70 -1.63
CA GLN A 156 -9.04 -10.02 -2.87
C GLN A 156 -7.79 -9.52 -3.62
N ALA A 157 -6.81 -8.98 -2.89
CA ALA A 157 -5.54 -8.56 -3.47
C ALA A 157 -4.79 -9.74 -4.10
N ALA A 158 -4.67 -10.85 -3.37
CA ALA A 158 -3.98 -12.06 -3.81
C ALA A 158 -4.68 -12.72 -5.00
N GLN A 159 -5.99 -13.00 -4.89
CA GLN A 159 -6.76 -13.64 -5.94
C GLN A 159 -6.82 -12.78 -7.20
N GLY A 160 -7.06 -11.46 -7.06
CA GLY A 160 -7.09 -10.56 -8.21
C GLY A 160 -5.77 -10.50 -8.97
N LEU A 161 -4.63 -10.39 -8.28
CA LEU A 161 -3.32 -10.43 -8.93
C LEU A 161 -2.98 -11.80 -9.52
N ARG A 162 -3.37 -12.90 -8.87
CA ARG A 162 -3.22 -14.25 -9.44
C ARG A 162 -4.03 -14.40 -10.72
N THR A 163 -5.29 -13.95 -10.72
CA THR A 163 -6.16 -13.94 -11.90
C THR A 163 -5.57 -13.07 -13.01
N LEU A 164 -5.01 -11.90 -12.69
CA LEU A 164 -4.27 -11.07 -13.65
C LEU A 164 -3.10 -11.83 -14.28
N TYR A 165 -2.24 -12.43 -13.45
CA TYR A 165 -1.07 -13.17 -13.89
C TYR A 165 -1.43 -14.30 -14.87
N LEU A 166 -2.43 -15.12 -14.51
CA LEU A 166 -2.91 -16.20 -15.37
C LEU A 166 -3.49 -15.66 -16.67
N ALA A 167 -4.27 -14.58 -16.61
CA ALA A 167 -4.90 -14.01 -17.80
C ALA A 167 -3.86 -13.42 -18.77
N VAL A 168 -2.82 -12.75 -18.24
CA VAL A 168 -1.68 -12.26 -19.04
C VAL A 168 -0.96 -13.43 -19.73
N ALA A 169 -0.72 -14.53 -19.00
CA ALA A 169 -0.09 -15.71 -19.58
C ALA A 169 -0.93 -16.32 -20.73
N GLU A 170 -2.25 -16.41 -20.56
CA GLU A 170 -3.16 -16.90 -21.61
C GLU A 170 -3.23 -15.98 -22.85
N VAL A 171 -3.19 -14.65 -22.64
CA VAL A 171 -3.12 -13.66 -23.73
C VAL A 171 -1.81 -13.76 -24.49
N GLN A 172 -0.68 -13.87 -23.77
CA GLN A 172 0.65 -14.02 -24.36
C GLN A 172 0.80 -15.33 -25.13
N ALA A 173 0.20 -16.41 -24.64
CA ALA A 173 0.13 -17.69 -25.33
C ALA A 173 -0.82 -17.69 -26.54
N GLY A 174 -1.59 -16.62 -26.75
CA GLY A 174 -2.57 -16.51 -27.84
C GLY A 174 -3.83 -17.37 -27.66
N ARG A 175 -4.05 -17.91 -26.46
CA ARG A 175 -5.22 -18.74 -26.13
C ARG A 175 -6.42 -17.92 -25.68
N LEU A 176 -6.18 -16.72 -25.16
CA LEU A 176 -7.20 -15.78 -24.74
C LEU A 176 -7.11 -14.48 -25.57
N PRO A 177 -8.05 -14.23 -26.49
CA PRO A 177 -8.13 -12.95 -27.18
C PRO A 177 -8.77 -11.89 -26.24
N PRO A 178 -8.06 -10.82 -25.86
CA PRO A 178 -8.66 -9.74 -25.09
C PRO A 178 -9.70 -8.96 -25.93
N SER A 179 -10.79 -8.55 -25.30
CA SER A 179 -11.87 -7.76 -25.92
C SER A 179 -11.88 -6.29 -25.47
N GLY A 180 -12.59 -5.41 -26.18
CA GLY A 180 -12.83 -4.02 -25.76
C GLY A 180 -11.78 -2.99 -26.21
N CYS A 181 -10.79 -3.42 -26.98
CA CYS A 181 -9.67 -2.57 -27.38
C CYS A 181 -10.01 -1.52 -28.44
N ASP A 182 -11.13 -1.67 -29.13
CA ASP A 182 -11.63 -0.67 -30.09
C ASP A 182 -11.90 0.68 -29.38
N ASN A 183 -12.11 0.66 -28.07
CA ASN A 183 -12.36 1.82 -27.22
C ASN A 183 -11.08 2.48 -26.67
N LEU A 184 -9.89 2.00 -27.02
CA LEU A 184 -8.60 2.61 -26.64
C LEU A 184 -8.21 3.74 -27.60
N SER A 185 -9.18 4.60 -27.93
CA SER A 185 -9.01 5.67 -28.92
C SER A 185 -7.81 6.56 -28.57
N GLY A 186 -6.78 6.52 -29.41
CA GLY A 186 -5.54 7.31 -29.24
C GLY A 186 -4.30 6.51 -28.83
N MET A 187 -4.41 5.22 -28.53
CA MET A 187 -3.25 4.34 -28.33
C MET A 187 -2.89 3.63 -29.64
N ALA A 188 -1.65 3.80 -30.12
CA ALA A 188 -1.14 3.12 -31.31
C ALA A 188 -0.77 1.63 -31.08
N MET A 189 -1.29 1.01 -30.00
CA MET A 189 -0.90 -0.32 -29.53
C MET A 189 -2.01 -1.34 -29.79
N THR A 190 -1.65 -2.58 -30.09
CA THR A 190 -2.63 -3.67 -30.16
C THR A 190 -3.11 -4.04 -28.75
N CYS A 191 -4.26 -4.72 -28.64
CA CYS A 191 -4.73 -5.23 -27.34
C CYS A 191 -3.64 -6.01 -26.60
N ARG A 192 -2.94 -6.88 -27.32
CA ARG A 192 -1.92 -7.77 -26.77
C ARG A 192 -0.75 -6.94 -26.23
N ASP A 193 -0.34 -5.90 -26.96
CA ASP A 193 0.74 -5.01 -26.54
C ASP A 193 0.33 -4.16 -25.34
N THR A 194 -0.93 -3.71 -25.28
CA THR A 194 -1.50 -3.02 -24.11
C THR A 194 -1.45 -3.91 -22.88
N VAL A 195 -1.88 -5.17 -22.98
CA VAL A 195 -1.78 -6.14 -21.87
C VAL A 195 -0.32 -6.35 -21.48
N ALA A 196 0.58 -6.61 -22.44
CA ALA A 196 1.99 -6.83 -22.15
C ALA A 196 2.68 -5.64 -21.47
N THR A 197 2.21 -4.42 -21.75
CA THR A 197 2.81 -3.18 -21.24
C THR A 197 2.26 -2.80 -19.87
N TYR A 198 0.93 -2.87 -19.68
CA TYR A 198 0.27 -2.31 -18.51
C TYR A 198 -0.20 -3.36 -17.52
N ALA A 199 -0.46 -4.60 -17.93
CA ALA A 199 -0.94 -5.66 -17.03
C ALA A 199 0.18 -6.30 -16.18
N VAL A 200 1.10 -5.48 -15.68
CA VAL A 200 2.21 -5.91 -14.81
C VAL A 200 1.95 -5.45 -13.37
N PRO A 201 2.36 -6.23 -12.33
CA PRO A 201 2.05 -5.91 -10.93
C PRO A 201 2.44 -4.49 -10.50
N ALA A 202 3.57 -3.98 -11.01
CA ALA A 202 4.05 -2.63 -10.71
C ALA A 202 3.12 -1.49 -11.18
N GLN A 203 2.25 -1.77 -12.15
CA GLN A 203 1.30 -0.82 -12.73
C GLN A 203 -0.10 -0.93 -12.13
N VAL A 204 -0.37 -1.94 -11.29
CA VAL A 204 -1.68 -2.12 -10.66
C VAL A 204 -1.90 -1.02 -9.63
N THR A 205 -3.06 -0.38 -9.67
CA THR A 205 -3.45 0.67 -8.72
C THR A 205 -4.62 0.24 -7.84
N TYR A 206 -5.56 -0.54 -8.40
CA TYR A 206 -6.79 -0.93 -7.74
C TYR A 206 -7.25 -2.32 -8.18
N VAL A 207 -7.73 -3.13 -7.25
CA VAL A 207 -8.29 -4.46 -7.50
C VAL A 207 -9.63 -4.56 -6.78
N VAL A 208 -10.72 -4.79 -7.52
CA VAL A 208 -12.06 -5.04 -6.97
C VAL A 208 -12.80 -6.17 -7.63
N THR A 209 -13.67 -6.82 -6.87
CA THR A 209 -14.58 -7.83 -7.41
C THR A 209 -15.70 -7.17 -8.23
N CYS A 210 -16.13 -7.84 -9.30
CA CYS A 210 -17.34 -7.50 -10.05
C CYS A 210 -18.42 -8.59 -9.90
N PRO A 211 -19.68 -8.29 -10.22
CA PRO A 211 -20.74 -9.30 -10.29
C PRO A 211 -20.37 -10.42 -11.26
N ALA A 212 -20.54 -11.67 -10.82
CA ALA A 212 -20.30 -12.87 -11.63
C ALA A 212 -21.35 -13.93 -11.30
N PRO A 213 -21.74 -14.79 -12.25
CA PRO A 213 -22.54 -15.98 -11.99
C PRO A 213 -21.85 -16.94 -11.01
N ASP A 214 -22.63 -17.85 -10.41
CA ASP A 214 -22.10 -18.92 -9.55
C ASP A 214 -21.04 -19.76 -10.27
N GLY A 215 -20.00 -20.15 -9.53
CA GLY A 215 -18.85 -20.87 -10.07
C GLY A 215 -17.89 -20.00 -10.89
N ARG A 216 -18.04 -18.66 -10.84
CA ARG A 216 -17.11 -17.71 -11.46
C ARG A 216 -16.62 -16.64 -10.50
N LEU A 217 -15.40 -16.19 -10.75
CA LEU A 217 -14.77 -15.02 -10.16
C LEU A 217 -14.70 -13.93 -11.21
N CYS A 218 -14.90 -12.69 -10.81
CA CYS A 218 -14.75 -11.51 -11.66
C CYS A 218 -13.97 -10.45 -10.92
N TYR A 219 -12.93 -9.92 -11.54
CA TYR A 219 -12.12 -8.82 -11.03
C TYR A 219 -12.05 -7.68 -12.04
N ARG A 220 -12.27 -6.45 -11.55
CA ARG A 220 -11.88 -5.20 -12.22
C ARG A 220 -10.56 -4.74 -11.63
N ILE A 221 -9.56 -4.60 -12.47
CA ILE A 221 -8.19 -4.28 -12.09
C ILE A 221 -7.78 -3.03 -12.85
N GLU A 222 -7.51 -1.96 -12.13
CA GLU A 222 -6.98 -0.74 -12.72
C GLU A 222 -5.47 -0.88 -12.85
N VAL A 223 -4.97 -0.60 -14.05
CA VAL A 223 -3.56 -0.64 -14.41
C VAL A 223 -3.14 0.63 -15.13
N GLY A 224 -1.93 1.10 -14.85
CA GLY A 224 -1.44 2.38 -15.37
C GLY A 224 -2.31 3.55 -14.90
N ALA A 225 -2.39 4.59 -15.74
CA ALA A 225 -3.09 5.83 -15.35
C ALA A 225 -4.60 5.81 -15.66
N ASN A 226 -5.05 5.00 -16.60
CA ASN A 226 -6.39 5.10 -17.18
C ASN A 226 -6.88 3.82 -17.86
N ILE A 227 -6.33 2.66 -17.53
CA ILE A 227 -6.77 1.39 -18.11
C ILE A 227 -7.40 0.54 -17.03
N GLN A 228 -8.54 -0.06 -17.35
CA GLN A 228 -9.20 -1.03 -16.51
C GLN A 228 -9.31 -2.36 -17.24
N LEU A 229 -8.89 -3.42 -16.58
CA LEU A 229 -9.02 -4.80 -17.03
C LEU A 229 -10.19 -5.45 -16.28
N THR A 230 -11.11 -6.07 -17.01
CA THR A 230 -12.17 -6.89 -16.42
C THR A 230 -11.87 -8.35 -16.74
N ILE A 231 -11.54 -9.15 -15.73
CA ILE A 231 -11.11 -10.54 -15.91
C ILE A 231 -12.09 -11.46 -15.21
N THR A 232 -12.61 -12.44 -15.96
CA THR A 232 -13.46 -13.51 -15.42
C THR A 232 -12.72 -14.84 -15.43
N ALA A 233 -12.77 -15.58 -14.34
CA ALA A 233 -12.19 -16.92 -14.22
C ALA A 233 -13.21 -17.89 -13.60
N GLN A 234 -13.00 -19.20 -13.79
CA GLN A 234 -13.73 -20.21 -13.05
C GLN A 234 -13.29 -20.21 -11.58
N GLY A 235 -14.20 -20.44 -10.65
CA GLY A 235 -13.87 -20.59 -9.23
C GLY A 235 -15.02 -20.19 -8.32
N ASP A 236 -14.93 -20.59 -7.07
CA ASP A 236 -15.76 -20.08 -6.00
C ASP A 236 -14.86 -19.22 -5.09
N LYS A 237 -15.41 -18.18 -4.46
CA LYS A 237 -14.63 -17.20 -3.68
C LYS A 237 -13.92 -17.79 -2.45
N THR A 238 -14.05 -19.11 -2.22
CA THR A 238 -13.55 -19.79 -1.02
C THR A 238 -12.12 -20.29 -1.19
N THR A 239 -11.66 -20.47 -2.43
CA THR A 239 -10.29 -20.90 -2.73
C THR A 239 -9.43 -19.73 -3.22
N LEU A 240 -8.18 -19.68 -2.76
CA LEU A 240 -7.20 -18.69 -3.22
C LEU A 240 -6.74 -18.93 -4.67
N GLU A 241 -6.88 -20.17 -5.16
CA GLU A 241 -6.48 -20.54 -6.51
C GLU A 241 -7.67 -20.43 -7.46
N PRO A 242 -7.68 -19.45 -8.38
CA PRO A 242 -8.70 -19.39 -9.42
C PRO A 242 -8.47 -20.53 -10.42
N GLY A 243 -9.57 -21.04 -10.98
CA GLY A 243 -9.56 -21.95 -12.12
C GLY A 243 -9.23 -21.22 -13.44
N PRO A 244 -9.51 -21.86 -14.60
CA PRO A 244 -9.20 -21.30 -15.91
C PRO A 244 -9.77 -19.90 -16.12
N VAL A 245 -8.99 -19.02 -16.75
CA VAL A 245 -9.45 -17.69 -17.17
C VAL A 245 -10.38 -17.84 -18.37
N LEU A 246 -11.57 -17.24 -18.27
CA LEU A 246 -12.64 -17.35 -19.24
C LEU A 246 -12.69 -16.16 -20.18
N SER A 247 -12.40 -14.95 -19.69
CA SER A 247 -12.41 -13.72 -20.49
C SER A 247 -11.53 -12.63 -19.89
N MET A 248 -11.03 -11.75 -20.76
CA MET A 248 -10.39 -10.49 -20.39
C MET A 248 -10.94 -9.37 -21.27
N GLY A 249 -11.56 -8.37 -20.66
CA GLY A 249 -11.94 -7.11 -21.28
C GLY A 249 -11.00 -5.98 -20.89
N ILE A 250 -10.80 -5.02 -21.79
CA ILE A 250 -9.97 -3.84 -21.59
C ILE A 250 -10.82 -2.60 -21.88
N GLU A 251 -10.78 -1.63 -20.98
CA GLU A 251 -11.49 -0.36 -21.09
C GLU A 251 -10.57 0.80 -20.72
N GLN A 252 -10.70 1.94 -21.40
CA GLN A 252 -10.09 3.18 -20.96
C GLN A 252 -11.04 3.91 -20.01
N ILE A 253 -10.56 4.29 -18.84
CA ILE A 253 -11.33 5.04 -17.85
C ILE A 253 -10.90 6.51 -17.83
N ILE A 254 -11.88 7.42 -17.81
CA ILE A 254 -11.63 8.85 -17.61
C ILE A 254 -11.77 9.13 -16.12
N ILE A 255 -10.65 9.37 -15.45
CA ILE A 255 -10.66 9.80 -14.05
C ILE A 255 -11.06 11.28 -14.02
N MET A 256 -12.30 11.56 -13.65
CA MET A 256 -12.75 12.92 -13.36
C MET A 256 -12.26 13.32 -11.98
N ASN A 257 -11.19 14.13 -11.92
CA ASN A 257 -10.64 14.70 -10.69
C ASN A 257 -11.40 15.94 -10.23
#